data_AF-A0A2S9IMP9-F1
#
_entry.id   AF-A0A2S9IMP9-F1
#
_cell.length_a   1.000
_cell.length_b   1.000
_cell.length_c   1.000
_cell.angle_alpha   90.00
_cell.angle_beta   90.00
_cell.angle_gamma   90.00
#
_symmetry.space_group_name_H-M   'P 1'
#
loop_
_entity.id
_entity.type
_entity.pdbx_description
1 polymer ?
#
loop_
_entity_poly.entity_id
_entity_poly.type
_entity_poly.pdbx_seq_one_letter_code
_entity_poly.pdbx_strand_id
1 'polypeptide(L)'
;MRKKLPISTAPMNGTKIIVLWTDDDERENETVARYHSLAQLKAGGGDWDEADTGWWIFTDSRTQKKIDPAAWISGNDDENENGDDT
;
A
#
# COMPACT_ATOMS: atom_id res chain seq x y z
N MET A 1 -15.28 2.57 -11.13
CA MET A 1 -14.43 1.89 -12.14
C MET A 1 -13.01 1.82 -11.61
N ARG A 2 -12.48 0.62 -11.42
CA ARG A 2 -11.08 0.38 -11.03
C ARG A 2 -10.17 0.61 -12.24
N LYS A 3 -9.18 1.50 -12.15
CA LYS A 3 -8.20 1.75 -13.22
C LYS A 3 -6.80 1.36 -12.76
N LYS A 4 -6.15 0.46 -13.50
CA LYS A 4 -4.73 0.13 -13.30
C LYS A 4 -3.87 1.27 -13.83
N LEU A 5 -3.09 1.88 -12.94
CA LEU A 5 -2.17 2.96 -13.20
C LEU A 5 -0.76 2.55 -12.73
N PRO A 6 0.31 3.10 -13.34
CA PRO A 6 1.68 2.84 -12.88
C PRO A 6 1.88 3.35 -11.45
N ILE A 7 2.66 2.64 -10.63
CA ILE A 7 2.85 3.01 -9.22
C ILE A 7 3.40 4.44 -9.04
N SER A 8 4.15 4.95 -10.00
CA SER A 8 4.70 6.32 -9.96
C SER A 8 3.63 7.41 -9.95
N THR A 9 2.38 7.12 -10.34
CA THR A 9 1.26 8.07 -10.29
C THR A 9 0.41 7.93 -9.03
N ALA A 10 0.76 7.00 -8.16
CA ALA A 10 0.05 6.76 -6.92
C ALA A 10 0.24 7.89 -5.90
N PRO A 11 -0.77 8.17 -5.06
CA PRO A 11 -0.66 9.18 -4.02
C PRO A 11 0.28 8.73 -2.90
N MET A 12 1.49 9.28 -2.87
CA MET A 12 2.50 9.02 -1.83
C MET A 12 2.28 9.82 -0.52
N ASN A 13 1.06 10.30 -0.29
CA ASN A 13 0.69 11.11 0.90
C ASN A 13 0.35 10.24 2.12
N GLY A 14 0.62 8.93 2.07
CA GLY A 14 0.20 7.97 3.08
C GLY A 14 -1.29 7.61 2.99
N THR A 15 -1.90 7.74 1.82
CA THR A 15 -3.24 7.19 1.55
C THR A 15 -3.13 5.68 1.33
N LYS A 16 -4.13 4.93 1.80
CA LYS A 16 -4.24 3.50 1.51
C LYS A 16 -4.73 3.33 0.06
N ILE A 17 -4.02 2.55 -0.72
CA ILE A 17 -4.39 2.24 -2.11
C ILE A 17 -4.24 0.75 -2.36
N ILE A 18 -4.96 0.25 -3.34
CA ILE A 18 -4.76 -1.10 -3.85
C ILE A 18 -3.55 -1.08 -4.79
N VAL A 19 -2.55 -1.92 -4.52
CA VAL A 19 -1.37 -2.10 -5.36
C VAL A 19 -1.31 -3.50 -5.93
N LEU A 20 -0.76 -3.60 -7.14
CA LEU A 20 -0.38 -4.85 -7.78
C LEU A 20 1.12 -5.00 -7.69
N TRP A 21 1.54 -6.10 -7.07
CA TRP A 21 2.94 -6.42 -6.85
C TRP A 21 3.17 -7.89 -7.11
N THR A 22 4.40 -8.21 -7.50
CA THR A 22 4.83 -9.57 -7.76
C THR A 22 5.71 -10.01 -6.59
N ASP A 23 5.37 -11.11 -5.93
CA ASP A 23 6.23 -11.68 -4.88
C ASP A 23 7.37 -12.52 -5.52
N ASP A 24 8.25 -13.10 -4.71
CA ASP A 24 9.41 -13.89 -5.15
C ASP A 24 9.02 -15.10 -6.02
N ASP A 25 7.79 -15.61 -5.83
CA ASP A 25 7.19 -16.70 -6.63
C ASP A 25 6.64 -16.24 -7.99
N GLU A 26 6.96 -15.02 -8.45
CA GLU A 26 6.45 -14.42 -9.70
C GLU A 26 4.91 -14.28 -9.76
N ARG A 27 4.23 -14.39 -8.62
CA ARG A 27 2.78 -14.27 -8.52
C ARG A 27 2.35 -12.83 -8.36
N GLU A 28 1.49 -12.37 -9.27
CA GLU A 28 0.75 -11.12 -9.10
C GLU A 28 -0.21 -11.22 -7.91
N ASN A 29 -0.02 -10.33 -6.95
CA ASN A 29 -0.86 -10.16 -5.78
C ASN A 29 -1.45 -8.75 -5.78
N GLU A 30 -2.75 -8.65 -5.47
CA GLU A 30 -3.46 -7.40 -5.26
C GLU A 30 -3.65 -7.20 -3.75
N THR A 31 -3.15 -6.10 -3.20
CA THR A 31 -3.24 -5.84 -1.75
C THR A 31 -3.32 -4.35 -1.43
N VAL A 32 -3.77 -4.01 -0.23
CA VAL A 32 -3.81 -2.61 0.25
C VAL A 32 -2.45 -2.23 0.81
N ALA A 33 -1.79 -1.29 0.15
CA ALA A 33 -0.53 -0.71 0.60
C ALA A 33 -0.68 0.76 1.00
N ARG A 34 0.25 1.22 1.84
CA ARG A 34 0.38 2.61 2.25
C ARG A 34 1.81 3.07 2.00
N TYR A 35 1.96 4.25 1.41
CA TYR A 35 3.28 4.85 1.26
C TYR A 35 3.77 5.42 2.59
N HIS A 36 4.95 5.01 3.03
CA HIS A 36 5.63 5.57 4.18
C HIS A 36 6.75 6.50 3.72
N SER A 37 6.53 7.80 3.94
CA SER A 37 7.56 8.82 3.73
C SER A 37 8.54 8.86 4.89
N LEU A 38 9.78 9.30 4.65
CA LEU A 38 10.81 9.40 5.68
C LEU A 38 10.36 10.18 6.91
N ALA A 39 9.63 11.28 6.69
CA ALA A 39 9.08 12.10 7.77
C ALA A 39 8.12 11.31 8.68
N GLN A 40 7.30 10.41 8.11
CA GLN A 40 6.35 9.60 8.87
C GLN A 40 7.06 8.50 9.66
N LEU A 41 8.08 7.88 9.06
CA LEU A 41 8.91 6.88 9.75
C LEU A 41 9.69 7.52 10.91
N LYS A 42 10.37 8.65 10.66
CA LYS A 42 11.08 9.42 11.69
C LYS A 42 10.16 9.91 12.82
N ALA A 43 8.92 10.25 12.51
CA ALA A 43 7.93 10.64 13.53
C ALA A 43 7.58 9.49 14.49
N GLY A 44 7.68 8.23 14.06
CA GLY A 44 7.48 7.05 14.91
C GLY A 44 8.65 6.75 15.86
N GLY A 45 9.78 7.43 15.67
CA GLY A 45 11.05 7.11 16.34
C GLY A 45 11.74 5.88 15.72
N GLY A 46 13.07 5.90 15.71
CA GLY A 46 13.90 4.84 15.14
C GLY A 46 14.98 5.37 14.20
N ASP A 47 15.90 4.49 13.83
CA ASP A 47 16.93 4.71 12.82
C ASP A 47 16.32 4.40 11.44
N TRP A 48 15.59 5.37 10.89
CA TRP A 48 14.95 5.27 9.58
C TRP A 48 15.68 6.14 8.56
N ASP A 49 15.96 5.57 7.39
CA ASP A 49 16.66 6.21 6.28
C ASP A 49 15.80 6.28 5.02
N GLU A 50 16.28 7.00 4.00
CA GLU A 50 15.61 7.11 2.70
C GLU A 50 15.37 5.74 2.06
N ALA A 51 16.24 4.76 2.34
CA ALA A 51 16.10 3.38 1.90
C ALA A 51 14.87 2.67 2.49
N ASP A 52 14.32 3.14 3.61
CA ASP A 52 13.11 2.57 4.21
C ASP A 52 11.82 3.15 3.63
N THR A 53 11.92 4.27 2.92
CA THR A 53 10.77 4.88 2.25
C THR A 53 10.25 3.98 1.13
N GLY A 54 8.94 3.98 0.94
CA GLY A 54 8.31 3.15 -0.09
C GLY A 54 6.91 2.68 0.29
N TRP A 55 6.45 1.64 -0.40
CA TRP A 55 5.15 1.04 -0.18
C TRP A 55 5.23 -0.08 0.86
N TRP A 56 4.37 0.02 1.87
CA TRP A 56 4.28 -0.96 2.94
C TRP A 56 2.88 -1.55 2.97
N ILE A 57 2.81 -2.86 3.17
CA ILE A 57 1.56 -3.60 3.30
C ILE A 57 1.47 -4.17 4.70
N PHE A 58 0.25 -4.26 5.23
CA PHE A 58 -0.01 -5.00 6.46
C PHE A 58 -0.17 -6.48 6.10
N THR A 59 0.80 -7.31 6.48
CA THR A 59 0.68 -8.77 6.37
C THR A 59 -0.14 -9.34 7.53
N ASP A 60 -0.17 -8.61 8.64
CA ASP A 60 -0.97 -8.89 9.83
C ASP A 60 -1.40 -7.55 10.48
N SER A 61 -2.32 -7.61 11.44
CA SER A 61 -2.76 -6.46 12.25
C SER A 61 -1.62 -5.65 12.87
N ARG A 62 -0.46 -6.26 13.13
CA ARG A 62 0.71 -5.60 13.75
C ARG A 62 1.96 -5.58 12.89
N THR A 63 1.99 -6.32 11.80
CA THR A 63 3.20 -6.53 11.01
C THR A 63 3.07 -5.89 9.66
N GLN A 64 4.05 -5.07 9.30
CA GLN A 64 4.15 -4.46 7.98
C GLN A 64 5.35 -5.02 7.22
N LYS A 65 5.18 -5.23 5.91
CA LYS A 65 6.24 -5.65 4.99
C LYS A 65 6.38 -4.57 3.91
N LYS A 66 7.63 -4.14 3.66
CA LYS A 66 7.94 -3.30 2.51
C LYS A 66 7.84 -4.13 1.23
N ILE A 67 7.18 -3.58 0.22
CA ILE A 67 7.04 -4.21 -1.10
C ILE A 67 7.41 -3.21 -2.21
N ASP A 68 7.69 -3.75 -3.39
CA ASP A 68 7.89 -2.97 -4.61
C ASP A 68 6.75 -3.25 -5.60
N PRO A 69 5.62 -2.53 -5.51
CA PRO A 69 4.51 -2.71 -6.43
C PRO A 69 4.82 -2.09 -7.79
N ALA A 70 4.48 -2.80 -8.86
CA ALA A 70 4.64 -2.30 -10.22
C ALA A 70 3.51 -1.32 -10.62
N ALA A 71 2.31 -1.53 -10.09
CA ALA A 71 1.13 -0.76 -10.44
C ALA A 71 0.19 -0.58 -9.24
N TRP A 72 -0.78 0.31 -9.39
CA TRP A 72 -1.85 0.51 -8.43
C TRP A 72 -3.20 0.61 -9.12
N ILE A 73 -4.26 0.34 -8.37
CA ILE A 73 -5.63 0.51 -8.82
C ILE A 73 -6.16 1.81 -8.24
N SER A 74 -6.42 2.79 -9.12
CA SER A 74 -7.14 4.00 -8.73
C SER A 74 -8.65 3.74 -8.81
N GLY A 75 -9.32 3.83 -7.66
CA GLY A 75 -10.75 3.66 -7.49
C GLY A 75 -11.07 3.49 -6.01
N ASN A 76 -12.18 4.05 -5.54
CA ASN A 76 -12.61 3.86 -4.15
C ASN A 76 -12.90 2.37 -3.92
N ASP A 77 -12.14 1.75 -3.02
CA ASP A 77 -12.53 0.49 -2.35
C ASP A 77 -13.24 0.85 -1.03
N ASP A 78 -14.13 1.84 -1.09
CA ASP A 78 -14.95 2.33 0.02
C ASP A 78 -16.39 1.83 -0.16
N GLU A 79 -16.57 0.66 -0.78
CA GLU A 79 -17.87 0.02 -0.99
C GLU A 79 -17.98 -1.31 -0.23
N ASN A 80 -17.54 -1.33 1.04
CA ASN A 80 -17.94 -2.40 1.96
C ASN A 80 -18.04 -1.92 3.42
N GLU A 81 -18.88 -0.93 3.67
CA GLU A 81 -19.53 -0.71 4.97
C GLU A 81 -20.99 -0.33 4.74
N ASN A 82 -21.81 -1.25 4.21
CA ASN A 82 -23.23 -1.40 4.55
C ASN A 82 -23.82 -2.61 3.81
N GLY A 83 -23.70 -3.78 4.43
CA GLY A 83 -24.42 -4.99 4.06
C GLY A 83 -24.71 -5.78 5.33
N ASP A 84 -25.20 -5.09 6.36
CA ASP A 84 -25.86 -5.75 7.49
C ASP A 84 -27.22 -6.22 6.98
N ASP A 85 -27.25 -7.52 6.70
CA ASP A 85 -28.45 -8.35 6.53
C ASP A 85 -29.15 -8.46 7.90
N THR A 86 -30.25 -7.73 8.12
CA THR A 86 -31.47 -8.24 8.79
C THR A 86 -32.69 -7.33 8.55
#